data_AF-A0A848ZJN9-F1
#
_entry.id   AF-A0A848ZJN9-F1
#
_cell.length_a   1.000
_cell.length_b   1.000
_cell.length_c   1.000
_cell.angle_alpha   90.00
_cell.angle_beta   90.00
_cell.angle_gamma   90.00
#
_symmetry.space_group_name_H-M   'P 1'
#
loop_
_entity.id
_entity.type
_entity.pdbx_description
1 polymer ?
#
loop_
_entity_poly.entity_id
_entity_poly.type
_entity_poly.pdbx_seq_one_letter_code
_entity_poly.pdbx_strand_id
1 'polypeptide(L)' 'MKILANDGISESGIQKLESAGFEVLAVKVAQEQLISYINQHGISVLLV' A
#
# COMPACT_ATOMS: atom_id res chain seq x y z
N MET A 1 9.09 6.02 -0.04
CA MET A 1 7.79 6.17 0.63
C MET A 1 6.95 4.95 0.29
N LYS A 2 6.28 4.34 1.27
CA LYS A 2 5.54 3.08 1.10
C LYS A 2 4.04 3.32 1.01
N ILE A 3 3.39 2.65 0.06
CA ILE A 3 1.96 2.76 -0.23
C ILE A 3 1.33 1.38 -0.04
N LEU A 4 0.29 1.28 0.78
CA LEU A 4 -0.50 0.06 0.94
C LEU A 4 -1.79 0.18 0.13
N ALA A 5 -1.96 -0.66 -0.88
CA ALA A 5 -3.20 -0.78 -1.65
C ALA A 5 -4.07 -1.90 -1.08
N ASN A 6 -4.81 -1.59 -0.02
CA ASN A 6 -5.59 -2.56 0.77
C ASN A 6 -6.87 -3.03 0.06
N ASP A 7 -7.49 -2.12 -0.69
CA ASP A 7 -8.76 -2.39 -1.39
C ASP A 7 -8.53 -2.67 -2.89
N GLY A 8 -7.27 -2.67 -3.30
CA GLY A 8 -6.82 -2.92 -4.66
C GLY A 8 -6.46 -1.65 -5.43
N ILE A 9 -5.72 -1.83 -6.53
CA ILE A 9 -5.30 -0.78 -7.45
C ILE A 9 -5.05 -1.45 -8.81
N SER A 10 -5.26 -0.73 -9.92
CA SER A 10 -4.92 -1.26 -11.25
C SER A 10 -3.42 -1.50 -11.39
N GLU A 11 -3.03 -2.49 -12.19
CA GLU A 11 -1.62 -2.78 -12.49
C GLU A 11 -0.90 -1.56 -13.09
N SER A 12 -1.59 -0.81 -13.96
CA SER A 12 -1.08 0.45 -14.50
C SER A 12 -0.85 1.54 -13.44
N GLY A 13 -1.62 1.52 -12.34
CA GLY A 13 -1.43 2.40 -11.19
C GLY A 13 -0.20 2.01 -10.39
N ILE A 14 -0.01 0.71 -10.15
CA ILE A 14 1.19 0.16 -9.49
C ILE A 14 2.44 0.58 -10.27
N GLN A 15 2.48 0.30 -11.58
CA GLN A 15 3.63 0.60 -12.44
C GLN A 15 3.98 2.09 -12.43
N LYS A 16 2.98 2.98 -12.43
CA LYS A 16 3.21 4.44 -12.36
C LYS A 16 3.81 4.86 -11.02
N LEU A 17 3.31 4.30 -9.91
CA LEU A 17 3.80 4.61 -8.57
C LEU A 17 5.22 4.06 -8.37
N GLU A 18 5.49 2.83 -8.81
CA GLU A 18 6.82 2.22 -8.78
C GLU A 18 7.82 3.00 -9.65
N SER A 19 7.42 3.41 -10.86
CA SER A 19 8.24 4.25 -11.74
C SER A 19 8.52 5.63 -11.14
N ALA A 20 7.66 6.12 -10.26
CA ALA A 20 7.87 7.35 -9.50
C ALA A 20 8.75 7.15 -8.24
N GLY A 21 9.26 5.93 -8.01
CA GLY A 21 10.15 5.61 -6.89
C GLY A 21 9.40 5.26 -5.59
N PHE A 22 8.11 4.96 -5.67
CA PHE A 22 7.33 4.48 -4.52
C PHE A 22 7.35 2.96 -4.44
N GLU A 23 7.32 2.44 -3.23
CA GLU A 23 7.13 1.01 -2.97
C GLU A 23 5.64 0.76 -2.75
N VAL A 24 5.03 -0.08 -3.58
CA VAL A 24 3.59 -0.37 -3.52
C VAL A 24 3.37 -1.80 -2.99
N LEU A 25 2.66 -1.90 -1.88
CA LEU A 25 2.22 -3.17 -1.30
C LEU A 25 0.74 -3.38 -1.64
N ALA A 26 0.46 -4.22 -2.64
CA ALA A 26 -0.90 -4.63 -2.98
C ALA A 26 -1.28 -5.88 -2.16
N VAL A 27 -1.56 -5.68 -0.87
CA VAL A 27 -1.99 -6.75 0.04
C VAL A 27 -3.26 -6.33 0.77
N LYS A 28 -4.20 -7.25 0.89
CA LYS A 28 -5.41 -7.05 1.69
C LYS A 28 -5.11 -7.43 3.14
N VAL A 29 -5.21 -6.47 4.04
CA VAL A 29 -4.99 -6.60 5.47
C VAL A 29 -6.35 -6.63 6.18
N ALA A 30 -6.48 -7.50 7.18
CA ALA A 30 -7.68 -7.54 8.01
C ALA A 30 -7.83 -6.22 8.80
N GLN A 31 -9.06 -5.75 9.00
CA GLN A 31 -9.35 -4.43 9.58
C GLN A 31 -8.74 -4.29 10.98
N GLU A 32 -8.82 -5.34 11.79
CA GLU A 32 -8.29 -5.41 13.14
C GLU A 32 -6.74 -5.39 13.18
N GLN A 33 -6.08 -5.72 12.07
CA GLN A 33 -4.62 -5.73 11.94
C GLN A 33 -4.06 -4.50 11.20
N LEU A 34 -4.92 -3.73 10.52
CA LEU A 34 -4.53 -2.66 9.60
C LEU A 34 -3.61 -1.61 10.26
N ILE A 35 -3.96 -1.18 11.48
CA ILE A 35 -3.16 -0.19 12.23
C ILE A 35 -1.76 -0.75 12.56
N SER A 36 -1.70 -2.00 13.03
CA SER A 36 -0.42 -2.65 13.34
C SER A 36 0.43 -2.80 12.10
N TYR A 37 -0.17 -3.21 10.99
CA TYR A 37 0.50 -3.40 9.71
C TYR A 37 1.08 -2.08 9.18
N ILE A 38 0.29 -0.99 9.19
CA ILE A 38 0.74 0.34 8.76
C ILE A 38 1.98 0.78 9.53
N ASN A 39 1.96 0.65 10.86
CA ASN A 39 3.05 1.08 11.72
C ASN A 39 4.30 0.20 11.57
N GLN A 40 4.14 -1.13 11.55
CA GLN A 40 5.27 -2.06 11.44
C GLN A 40 5.97 -1.97 10.10
N HIS A 41 5.22 -1.75 9.02
CA HIS A 41 5.78 -1.68 7.67
C HIS A 41 6.21 -0.26 7.26
N GLY A 42 5.93 0.76 8.08
CA GLY A 42 6.24 2.15 7.79
C GLY A 42 5.46 2.71 6.61
N ILE A 43 4.17 2.35 6.51
CA ILE A 43 3.28 2.77 5.43
C ILE A 43 2.96 4.25 5.59
N SER A 44 3.16 5.01 4.52
CA SER A 44 2.92 6.46 4.51
C SER A 44 1.61 6.83 3.83
N VAL A 45 1.11 5.98 2.93
CA VAL A 45 -0.16 6.18 2.21
C VAL A 45 -0.95 4.88 2.22
N LEU A 46 -2.23 4.97 2.55
CA LEU A 46 -3.19 3.87 2.46
C LEU A 46 -4.16 4.17 1.31
N LEU A 47 -4.35 3.20 0.42
CA LEU A 47 -5.41 3.20 -0.58
C LEU A 47 -6.49 2.21 -0.14
N VAL A 48 -7.68 2.75 0.05
CA VAL A 48 -8.96 2.08 0.29
C VAL A 48 -9.92 2.43 -0.86
#